data_AF-A0A7W1ZVZ4-F1
#
_entry.id   AF-A0A7W1ZVZ4-F1
#
_cell.length_a   1.000
_cell.length_b   1.000
_cell.length_c   1.000
_cell.angle_alpha   90.00
_cell.angle_beta   90.00
_cell.angle_gamma   90.00
#
_symmetry.space_group_name_H-M   'P 1'
#
loop_
_entity.id
_entity.type
_entity.pdbx_description
1 polymer ?
#
loop_
_entity_poly.entity_id
_entity_poly.type
_entity_poly.pdbx_seq_one_letter_code
_entity_poly.pdbx_strand_id
1 'polypeptide(L)'
;MPIPVATEIKEIVSKKLFPISYSYSRLEGRPRADNFDRALKAEVRDALWMLTKQWQMGEFEADDAGSPVVSKLATSVADITSYKAGDHNIQAFENDVPFEAKVEQRALPFASLQQKLSLDLRLIMGRRWLQLVDKKGLLDAAMKKFFLTHYSIRKPDPTKASDAGICAHPETWQQYAAVAGRMMDGADFLLDISNVPKYYDKPDFPPAVNHADFDEMEGIFSDWYKDLFYQPADPLNDAYDQSRLEYQFSLSANTASGETVMEADQYYQGHLDWYNVDVNQQRGTLGELPDKPVKPAPTKTLQTFIPSPVMFDGMPNTRWWAFEDGKTNFSYIKPDSTDLAKLLLIEFGLVYANDWYLIPYKIPVGTLTTIKGLSLTNSFGENFWIEPAGKGDDKDWTRWNMFSMKADAATPVPADTDLLLLPTVPKIQEGKPVEEVVFIRDEMANMV
;
A
#
# COMPACT_ATOMS: atom_id res chain seq x y z
N MET A 1 -54.02 10.25 -16.10
CA MET A 1 -54.04 9.99 -14.65
C MET A 1 -52.66 10.38 -14.13
N PRO A 2 -52.53 11.25 -13.11
CA PRO A 2 -51.22 11.68 -12.63
C PRO A 2 -50.50 10.47 -12.03
N ILE A 3 -49.22 10.29 -12.36
CA ILE A 3 -48.41 9.18 -11.85
C ILE A 3 -47.99 9.56 -10.42
N PRO A 4 -48.33 8.78 -9.38
CA PRO A 4 -47.95 9.10 -8.01
C PRO A 4 -46.44 8.91 -7.80
N VAL A 5 -45.86 9.73 -6.92
CA VAL A 5 -44.43 9.68 -6.57
C VAL A 5 -44.13 8.38 -5.82
N ALA A 6 -42.95 7.79 -6.04
CA ALA A 6 -42.55 6.45 -5.58
C ALA A 6 -42.79 6.17 -4.07
N THR A 7 -42.80 7.21 -3.24
CA THR A 7 -43.06 7.13 -1.79
C THR A 7 -44.50 6.73 -1.47
N GLU A 8 -45.50 7.24 -2.22
CA GLU A 8 -46.92 6.91 -2.01
C GLU A 8 -47.22 5.45 -2.38
N ILE A 9 -46.54 4.90 -3.39
CA ILE A 9 -46.74 3.51 -3.82
C ILE A 9 -46.27 2.53 -2.74
N LYS A 10 -45.15 2.81 -2.06
CA LYS A 10 -44.66 1.95 -0.97
C LYS A 10 -45.61 1.92 0.23
N GLU A 11 -46.21 3.06 0.58
CA GLU A 11 -47.20 3.13 1.67
C GLU A 11 -48.52 2.44 1.32
N ILE A 12 -48.97 2.54 0.08
CA ILE A 12 -50.20 1.87 -0.38
C ILE A 12 -50.02 0.34 -0.39
N VAL A 13 -48.87 -0.14 -0.85
CA VAL A 13 -48.53 -1.58 -0.87
C VAL A 13 -48.36 -2.14 0.54
N SER A 14 -47.70 -1.41 1.45
CA SER A 14 -47.52 -1.87 2.84
C SER A 14 -48.82 -1.96 3.63
N LYS A 15 -49.76 -1.05 3.37
CA LYS A 15 -51.08 -1.03 4.02
C LYS A 15 -52.08 -2.05 3.44
N LYS A 16 -51.75 -2.76 2.35
CA LYS A 16 -52.63 -3.73 1.66
C LYS A 16 -54.06 -3.20 1.41
N LEU A 17 -54.18 -1.88 1.17
CA LEU A 17 -55.48 -1.20 1.09
C LEU A 17 -56.34 -1.65 -0.12
N PHE A 18 -55.72 -2.28 -1.11
CA PHE A 18 -56.40 -2.85 -2.27
C PHE A 18 -55.84 -4.24 -2.59
N PRO A 19 -56.67 -5.19 -3.06
CA PRO A 19 -56.17 -6.44 -3.63
C PRO A 19 -55.41 -6.13 -4.92
N ILE A 20 -54.09 -6.15 -4.86
CA ILE A 20 -53.21 -5.96 -6.02
C ILE A 20 -52.84 -7.34 -6.55
N SER A 21 -53.28 -7.65 -7.78
CA SER A 21 -52.79 -8.80 -8.54
C SER A 21 -51.55 -8.36 -9.32
N TYR A 22 -50.38 -8.92 -8.99
CA TYR A 22 -49.18 -8.79 -9.82
C TYR A 22 -49.30 -9.75 -11.02
N SER A 23 -50.01 -9.36 -12.07
CA SER A 23 -49.99 -10.10 -13.33
C SER A 23 -48.78 -9.64 -14.16
N TYR A 24 -47.73 -10.44 -14.18
CA TYR A 24 -46.65 -10.26 -15.16
C TYR A 24 -47.10 -10.86 -16.49
N SER A 25 -47.43 -10.01 -17.46
CA SER A 25 -47.62 -10.45 -18.84
C SER A 25 -46.26 -10.63 -19.49
N ARG A 26 -45.71 -11.84 -19.42
CA ARG A 26 -44.51 -12.20 -20.18
C ARG A 26 -44.91 -12.31 -21.65
N LEU A 27 -44.46 -11.36 -22.47
CA LEU A 27 -44.54 -11.46 -23.93
C LEU A 27 -43.52 -12.51 -24.38
N GLU A 28 -43.97 -13.76 -24.50
CA GLU A 28 -43.19 -14.80 -25.17
C GLU A 28 -43.64 -14.89 -26.63
N GLY A 29 -42.68 -14.82 -27.55
CA GLY A 29 -42.95 -15.09 -28.95
C GLY A 29 -43.35 -16.56 -29.10
N ARG A 30 -44.64 -16.84 -29.31
CA ARG A 30 -45.10 -18.18 -29.71
C ARG A 30 -44.92 -18.32 -31.22
N PRO A 31 -43.96 -19.13 -31.71
CA PRO A 31 -43.87 -19.41 -33.14
C PRO A 31 -45.20 -20.04 -33.59
N ARG A 32 -45.81 -19.47 -34.63
CA ARG A 32 -47.08 -19.99 -35.18
C ARG A 32 -46.90 -21.29 -35.98
N ALA A 33 -45.65 -21.68 -36.24
CA ALA A 33 -45.27 -22.90 -36.94
C ALA A 33 -43.82 -23.28 -36.58
N ASP A 34 -43.53 -24.58 -36.49
CA ASP A 34 -42.18 -25.15 -36.29
C ASP A 34 -41.34 -25.09 -37.58
N ASN A 35 -41.27 -23.92 -38.21
CA ASN A 35 -40.49 -23.68 -39.42
C ASN A 35 -39.27 -22.82 -39.09
N PHE A 36 -38.20 -23.49 -38.68
CA PHE A 36 -36.92 -22.86 -38.36
C PHE A 36 -36.04 -22.61 -39.59
N ASP A 37 -36.36 -23.21 -40.75
CA ASP A 37 -35.58 -23.06 -41.99
C ASP A 37 -35.39 -21.59 -42.34
N ARG A 38 -36.44 -20.78 -42.26
CA ARG A 38 -36.34 -19.34 -42.59
C ARG A 38 -35.57 -18.56 -41.53
N ALA A 39 -35.68 -18.92 -40.26
CA ALA A 39 -35.00 -18.24 -39.16
C ALA A 39 -33.48 -18.55 -39.16
N LEU A 40 -33.10 -19.76 -39.59
CA LEU A 40 -31.71 -20.21 -39.65
C LEU A 40 -30.97 -19.75 -40.91
N LYS A 41 -31.68 -19.30 -41.96
CA LYS A 41 -31.08 -18.91 -43.24
C LYS A 41 -30.35 -17.55 -43.23
N ALA A 42 -30.48 -16.75 -42.16
CA ALA A 42 -29.88 -15.41 -42.04
C ALA A 42 -29.98 -14.58 -43.35
N GLU A 43 -31.15 -14.61 -44.00
CA GLU A 43 -31.32 -14.04 -45.34
C GLU A 43 -31.19 -12.51 -45.31
N VAL A 44 -30.29 -11.97 -46.13
CA VAL A 44 -30.17 -10.52 -46.33
C VAL A 44 -31.37 -10.03 -47.14
N ARG A 45 -32.31 -9.37 -46.47
CA ARG A 45 -33.59 -8.91 -47.05
C ARG A 45 -33.46 -7.61 -47.84
N ASP A 46 -32.54 -6.74 -47.40
CA ASP A 46 -32.30 -5.45 -48.02
C ASP A 46 -30.81 -5.10 -47.89
N ALA A 47 -30.03 -5.57 -48.87
CA ALA A 47 -28.60 -5.32 -48.91
C ALA A 47 -28.30 -3.83 -49.11
N LEU A 48 -29.15 -3.09 -49.84
CA LEU A 48 -28.92 -1.67 -50.09
C LEU A 48 -29.12 -0.84 -48.82
N TRP A 49 -30.14 -1.16 -48.01
CA TRP A 49 -30.31 -0.56 -46.69
C TRP A 49 -29.12 -0.84 -45.76
N MET A 50 -28.62 -2.08 -45.75
CA MET A 50 -27.42 -2.42 -44.97
C MET A 50 -26.21 -1.60 -45.44
N LEU A 51 -25.91 -1.59 -46.74
CA LEU A 51 -24.78 -0.83 -47.30
C LEU A 51 -24.92 0.69 -47.08
N THR A 52 -26.12 1.25 -47.20
CA THR A 52 -26.34 2.68 -46.93
C THR A 52 -26.22 3.02 -45.44
N LYS A 53 -26.50 2.06 -44.54
CA LYS A 53 -26.19 2.21 -43.12
C LYS A 53 -24.69 2.17 -42.84
N GLN A 54 -23.94 1.27 -43.47
CA GLN A 54 -22.47 1.26 -43.40
C GLN A 54 -21.88 2.59 -43.89
N TRP A 55 -22.39 3.10 -45.01
CA TRP A 55 -21.98 4.40 -45.56
C TRP A 55 -22.28 5.57 -44.63
N GLN A 56 -23.47 5.64 -44.03
CA GLN A 56 -23.83 6.72 -43.08
C GLN A 56 -22.91 6.80 -41.86
N MET A 57 -22.30 5.68 -41.47
CA MET A 57 -21.43 5.59 -40.30
C MET A 57 -19.95 5.73 -40.67
N GLY A 58 -19.63 6.03 -41.92
CA GLY A 58 -18.26 6.18 -42.39
C GLY A 58 -17.49 4.88 -42.58
N GLU A 59 -18.14 3.70 -42.55
CA GLU A 59 -17.44 2.40 -42.72
C GLU A 59 -16.75 2.29 -44.10
N PHE A 60 -17.22 3.05 -45.09
CA PHE A 60 -16.60 3.15 -46.41
C PHE A 60 -15.52 4.23 -46.54
N GLU A 61 -15.32 5.06 -45.51
CA GLU A 61 -14.20 6.02 -45.47
C GLU A 61 -12.87 5.30 -45.26
N ALA A 62 -12.89 4.00 -44.91
CA ALA A 62 -11.73 3.12 -44.75
C ALA A 62 -10.67 3.76 -43.86
N ASP A 63 -10.96 3.82 -42.56
CA ASP A 63 -10.00 4.28 -41.57
C ASP A 63 -8.90 3.23 -41.36
N ASP A 64 -7.64 3.68 -41.24
CA ASP A 64 -6.47 2.83 -40.99
C ASP A 64 -6.39 2.50 -39.49
N ALA A 65 -7.42 1.82 -39.00
CA ALA A 65 -7.66 1.56 -37.57
C ALA A 65 -7.33 0.11 -37.21
N GLY A 66 -6.11 -0.34 -37.49
CA GLY A 66 -5.65 -1.69 -37.14
C GLY A 66 -5.60 -1.90 -35.62
N SER A 67 -6.31 -2.92 -35.12
CA SER A 67 -6.26 -3.26 -33.69
C SER A 67 -4.94 -3.96 -33.34
N PRO A 68 -4.34 -3.70 -32.17
CA PRO A 68 -3.16 -4.41 -31.72
C PRO A 68 -3.47 -5.89 -31.43
N VAL A 69 -2.66 -6.79 -32.00
CA VAL A 69 -2.82 -8.25 -31.85
C VAL A 69 -1.66 -8.89 -31.09
N VAL A 70 -0.47 -8.31 -31.17
CA VAL A 70 0.72 -8.77 -30.45
C VAL A 70 1.50 -7.58 -29.96
N SER A 71 1.98 -7.60 -28.73
CA SER A 71 2.93 -6.62 -28.23
C SER A 71 4.15 -7.30 -27.62
N LYS A 72 5.34 -6.75 -27.84
CA LYS A 72 6.59 -7.18 -27.23
C LYS A 72 7.17 -6.06 -26.38
N LEU A 73 7.30 -6.30 -25.08
CA LEU A 73 7.86 -5.34 -24.13
C LEU A 73 9.25 -5.79 -23.71
N ALA A 74 10.23 -4.92 -23.90
CA ALA A 74 11.59 -5.08 -23.40
C ALA A 74 11.80 -4.21 -22.16
N THR A 75 12.23 -4.82 -21.06
CA THR A 75 12.50 -4.14 -19.79
C THR A 75 13.90 -4.42 -19.27
N SER A 76 14.41 -3.51 -18.44
CA SER A 76 15.63 -3.66 -17.66
C SER A 76 15.27 -3.42 -16.21
N VAL A 77 15.43 -4.44 -15.37
CA VAL A 77 15.06 -4.41 -13.95
C VAL A 77 16.32 -4.27 -13.11
N ALA A 78 16.40 -3.23 -12.28
CA ALA A 78 17.49 -3.02 -11.34
C ALA A 78 16.97 -3.13 -9.91
N ASP A 79 17.63 -3.94 -9.08
CA ASP A 79 17.31 -4.03 -7.66
C ASP A 79 17.71 -2.74 -6.95
N ILE A 80 16.90 -2.32 -5.98
CA ILE A 80 17.29 -1.29 -5.03
C ILE A 80 18.32 -1.93 -4.09
N THR A 81 19.52 -1.35 -4.01
CA THR A 81 20.64 -1.96 -3.30
C THR A 81 20.98 -1.26 -2.00
N SER A 82 20.67 0.03 -1.91
CA SER A 82 21.14 0.87 -0.82
C SER A 82 20.03 1.77 -0.30
N TYR A 83 20.07 2.02 1.01
CA TYR A 83 19.20 2.91 1.74
C TYR A 83 20.06 3.84 2.60
N LYS A 84 19.69 5.11 2.69
CA LYS A 84 20.30 6.09 3.60
C LYS A 84 19.19 6.81 4.34
N ALA A 85 19.17 6.71 5.66
CA ALA A 85 18.24 7.47 6.50
C ALA A 85 18.78 8.90 6.65
N GLY A 86 18.06 9.91 6.16
CA GLY A 86 18.49 11.31 6.13
C GLY A 86 19.97 11.49 5.77
N ASP A 87 20.72 12.07 6.70
CA ASP A 87 22.16 12.29 6.58
C ASP A 87 23.07 11.27 7.25
N HIS A 88 22.51 10.14 7.67
CA HIS A 88 23.22 9.07 8.37
C HIS A 88 23.98 8.12 7.42
N ASN A 89 24.55 7.06 8.00
CA ASN A 89 25.34 6.07 7.27
C ASN A 89 24.46 5.24 6.33
N ILE A 90 25.01 4.93 5.15
CA ILE A 90 24.37 4.09 4.14
C ILE A 90 24.29 2.65 4.65
N GLN A 91 23.13 2.03 4.43
CA GLN A 91 22.82 0.65 4.78
C GLN A 91 22.38 -0.12 3.53
N ALA A 92 22.51 -1.44 3.57
CA ALA A 92 21.96 -2.29 2.52
C ALA A 92 20.42 -2.17 2.53
N PHE A 93 19.81 -2.21 1.36
CA PHE A 93 18.36 -2.24 1.25
C PHE A 93 17.81 -3.62 1.67
N GLU A 94 16.86 -3.63 2.60
CA GLU A 94 16.18 -4.83 3.09
C GLU A 94 14.85 -5.01 2.34
N ASN A 95 14.71 -6.11 1.58
CA ASN A 95 13.50 -6.37 0.77
C ASN A 95 12.51 -7.34 1.44
N ASP A 96 12.85 -7.84 2.63
CA ASP A 96 12.08 -8.81 3.42
C ASP A 96 11.19 -8.15 4.48
N VAL A 97 11.32 -6.84 4.67
CA VAL A 97 10.51 -6.04 5.59
C VAL A 97 9.71 -4.97 4.83
N PRO A 98 8.48 -4.65 5.26
CA PRO A 98 7.76 -3.50 4.73
C PRO A 98 8.61 -2.22 4.83
N PHE A 99 8.72 -1.49 3.74
CA PHE A 99 9.64 -0.36 3.68
C PHE A 99 9.20 0.79 4.60
N GLU A 100 7.89 0.97 4.82
CA GLU A 100 7.39 1.88 5.84
C GLU A 100 7.93 1.54 7.24
N ALA A 101 7.99 0.25 7.61
CA ALA A 101 8.52 -0.17 8.90
C ALA A 101 10.02 0.15 9.03
N LYS A 102 10.79 0.07 7.93
CA LYS A 102 12.21 0.43 7.90
C LYS A 102 12.43 1.94 8.02
N VAL A 103 11.63 2.75 7.33
CA VAL A 103 11.74 4.21 7.33
C VAL A 103 11.24 4.79 8.65
N GLU A 104 10.10 4.31 9.15
CA GLU A 104 9.43 4.86 10.33
C GLU A 104 9.91 4.26 11.66
N GLN A 105 10.85 3.30 11.61
CA GLN A 105 11.31 2.58 12.79
C GLN A 105 11.74 3.52 13.92
N ARG A 106 11.28 3.19 15.13
CA ARG A 106 11.70 3.81 16.37
C ARG A 106 11.91 2.70 17.39
N ALA A 107 12.96 2.84 18.20
CA ALA A 107 13.16 1.93 19.33
C ALA A 107 11.95 2.01 20.27
N LEU A 108 11.45 0.86 20.71
CA LEU A 108 10.34 0.82 21.64
C LEU A 108 10.73 1.49 22.96
N PRO A 109 10.00 2.50 23.43
CA PRO A 109 10.34 3.20 24.65
C PRO A 109 9.88 2.38 25.85
N PHE A 110 10.76 1.52 26.39
CA PHE A 110 10.52 0.84 27.67
C PHE A 110 10.86 1.74 28.87
N ALA A 111 11.66 2.78 28.66
CA ALA A 111 11.94 3.82 29.64
C ALA A 111 12.19 5.16 28.96
N SER A 112 11.80 6.24 29.65
CA SER A 112 12.22 7.61 29.34
C SER A 112 12.78 8.24 30.62
N LEU A 113 14.02 8.71 30.56
CA LEU A 113 14.78 9.17 31.73
C LEU A 113 14.78 8.11 32.85
N GLN A 114 14.06 8.36 33.95
CA GLN A 114 13.93 7.42 35.08
C GLN A 114 12.57 6.70 35.13
N GLN A 115 11.63 7.04 34.23
CA GLN A 115 10.29 6.48 34.23
C GLN A 115 10.21 5.30 33.25
N LYS A 116 9.80 4.13 33.75
CA LYS A 116 9.48 2.99 32.88
C LYS A 116 8.13 3.21 32.22
N LEU A 117 8.08 3.05 30.91
CA LEU A 117 6.91 3.25 30.06
C LEU A 117 6.32 1.90 29.61
N SER A 118 5.35 1.93 28.70
CA SER A 118 4.82 0.76 27.96
C SER A 118 4.41 -0.40 28.88
N LEU A 119 3.62 -0.10 29.92
CA LEU A 119 3.18 -1.09 30.92
C LEU A 119 2.47 -2.28 30.27
N ASP A 120 1.64 -2.01 29.27
CA ASP A 120 0.93 -3.01 28.47
C ASP A 120 1.88 -4.00 27.77
N LEU A 121 2.88 -3.51 27.03
CA LEU A 121 3.87 -4.35 26.36
C LEU A 121 4.67 -5.17 27.37
N ARG A 122 5.10 -4.53 28.48
CA ARG A 122 5.82 -5.20 29.57
C ARG A 122 5.01 -6.36 30.17
N LEU A 123 3.71 -6.17 30.36
CA LEU A 123 2.81 -7.21 30.86
C LEU A 123 2.58 -8.32 29.82
N ILE A 124 2.41 -7.99 28.53
CA ILE A 124 2.26 -8.97 27.45
C ILE A 124 3.51 -9.85 27.35
N MET A 125 4.69 -9.24 27.37
CA MET A 125 5.98 -9.93 27.34
C MET A 125 6.17 -10.82 28.57
N GLY A 126 5.87 -10.32 29.78
CA GLY A 126 5.99 -11.10 31.01
C GLY A 126 5.05 -12.29 31.02
N ARG A 127 3.80 -12.10 30.56
CA ARG A 127 2.84 -13.19 30.37
C ARG A 127 3.32 -14.21 29.36
N ARG A 128 3.85 -13.78 28.21
CA ARG A 128 4.35 -14.67 27.15
C ARG A 128 5.48 -15.56 27.67
N TRP A 129 6.43 -14.99 28.41
CA TRP A 129 7.49 -15.77 29.04
C TRP A 129 6.94 -16.83 30.00
N LEU A 130 6.07 -16.43 30.95
CA LEU A 130 5.48 -17.37 31.90
C LEU A 130 4.67 -18.48 31.20
N GLN A 131 4.03 -18.20 30.07
CA GLN A 131 3.36 -19.23 29.25
C GLN A 131 4.34 -20.25 28.64
N LEU A 132 5.54 -19.84 28.24
CA LEU A 132 6.57 -20.76 27.75
C LEU A 132 7.04 -21.69 28.88
N VAL A 133 7.30 -21.12 30.07
CA VAL A 133 7.70 -21.87 31.27
C VAL A 133 6.62 -22.88 31.68
N ASP A 134 5.35 -22.46 31.64
CA ASP A 134 4.20 -23.34 31.94
C ASP A 134 4.03 -24.47 30.92
N LYS A 135 4.23 -24.18 29.63
CA LYS A 135 4.15 -25.18 28.56
C LYS A 135 5.20 -26.29 28.71
N LYS A 136 6.35 -25.98 29.30
CA LYS A 136 7.40 -26.97 29.65
C LYS A 136 7.14 -27.67 30.99
N GLY A 137 6.06 -27.32 31.71
CA GLY A 137 5.73 -27.89 33.01
C GLY A 137 6.62 -27.40 34.15
N LEU A 138 7.34 -26.28 33.95
CA LEU A 138 8.32 -25.75 34.89
C LEU A 138 7.77 -24.60 35.75
N LEU A 139 6.54 -24.15 35.51
CA LEU A 139 5.94 -23.02 36.22
C LEU A 139 5.26 -23.46 37.53
N ASP A 140 6.06 -23.77 38.54
CA ASP A 140 5.58 -24.03 39.89
C ASP A 140 5.53 -22.75 40.77
N ALA A 141 5.13 -22.90 42.03
CA ALA A 141 5.05 -21.78 42.96
C ALA A 141 6.41 -21.14 43.27
N ALA A 142 7.50 -21.92 43.26
CA ALA A 142 8.85 -21.43 43.52
C ALA A 142 9.38 -20.61 42.33
N MET A 143 9.22 -21.13 41.12
CA MET A 143 9.57 -20.48 39.87
C MET A 143 8.79 -19.19 39.66
N LYS A 144 7.47 -19.22 39.90
CA LYS A 144 6.65 -18.01 39.86
C LYS A 144 7.10 -16.96 40.90
N LYS A 145 7.44 -17.40 42.11
CA LYS A 145 7.95 -16.50 43.15
C LYS A 145 9.30 -15.90 42.76
N PHE A 146 10.20 -16.67 42.14
CA PHE A 146 11.48 -16.19 41.64
C PHE A 146 11.27 -15.04 40.64
N PHE A 147 10.48 -15.25 39.59
CA PHE A 147 10.24 -14.22 38.58
C PHE A 147 9.55 -12.97 39.14
N LEU A 148 8.61 -13.12 40.09
CA LEU A 148 8.01 -11.96 40.76
C LEU A 148 8.99 -11.25 41.71
N THR A 149 9.98 -11.94 42.25
CA THR A 149 10.98 -11.32 43.13
C THR A 149 11.95 -10.46 42.32
N HIS A 150 12.42 -10.95 41.17
CA HIS A 150 13.44 -10.27 40.36
C HIS A 150 12.86 -9.34 39.28
N TYR A 151 11.68 -9.65 38.76
CA TYR A 151 11.08 -8.94 37.62
C TYR A 151 9.63 -8.56 37.91
N SER A 152 9.26 -8.13 39.12
CA SER A 152 7.89 -7.63 39.35
C SER A 152 7.69 -6.21 38.85
N ILE A 153 6.46 -5.92 38.41
CA ILE A 153 6.02 -4.53 38.27
C ILE A 153 6.06 -3.85 39.65
N ARG A 154 6.87 -2.79 39.77
CA ARG A 154 7.03 -2.00 40.99
C ARG A 154 5.71 -1.29 41.35
N LYS A 155 5.37 -1.29 42.65
CA LYS A 155 4.29 -0.46 43.19
C LYS A 155 4.72 1.01 43.21
N PRO A 156 3.99 1.93 42.56
CA PRO A 156 4.29 3.36 42.62
C PRO A 156 3.94 3.95 44.00
N ASP A 157 4.72 4.93 44.45
CA ASP A 157 4.59 5.62 45.72
C ASP A 157 4.24 7.11 45.50
N PRO A 158 3.02 7.56 45.83
CA PRO A 158 2.59 8.93 45.58
C PRO A 158 3.36 9.98 46.39
N THR A 159 4.14 9.57 47.40
CA THR A 159 4.98 10.49 48.18
C THR A 159 6.33 10.78 47.51
N LYS A 160 6.69 10.07 46.45
CA LYS A 160 7.97 10.22 45.74
C LYS A 160 7.80 10.98 44.43
N ALA A 161 8.62 12.02 44.24
CA ALA A 161 8.63 12.80 43.01
C ALA A 161 8.91 11.95 41.75
N SER A 162 9.72 10.89 41.87
CA SER A 162 10.01 9.96 40.76
C SER A 162 8.79 9.21 40.22
N ASP A 163 7.72 9.12 41.02
CA ASP A 163 6.53 8.35 40.72
C ASP A 163 5.35 9.25 40.36
N ALA A 164 5.55 10.57 40.38
CA ALA A 164 4.52 11.57 40.08
C ALA A 164 3.90 11.36 38.69
N GLY A 165 4.71 11.00 37.67
CA GLY A 165 4.22 10.73 36.32
C GLY A 165 3.23 9.55 36.22
N ILE A 166 3.23 8.63 37.20
CA ILE A 166 2.27 7.51 37.28
C ILE A 166 1.11 7.88 38.22
N CYS A 167 1.42 8.46 39.39
CA CYS A 167 0.45 8.75 40.43
C CYS A 167 -0.44 9.97 40.14
N ALA A 168 -0.05 10.85 39.21
CA ALA A 168 -0.81 12.05 38.86
C ALA A 168 -2.12 11.73 38.13
N HIS A 169 -2.19 10.61 37.39
CA HIS A 169 -3.38 10.19 36.65
C HIS A 169 -4.04 9.00 37.37
N PRO A 170 -5.30 9.12 37.86
CA PRO A 170 -5.96 8.08 38.64
C PRO A 170 -6.02 6.73 37.91
N GLU A 171 -6.35 6.72 36.63
CA GLU A 171 -6.47 5.54 35.78
C GLU A 171 -5.13 4.81 35.63
N THR A 172 -4.06 5.54 35.32
CA THR A 172 -2.70 4.98 35.25
C THR A 172 -2.28 4.40 36.60
N TRP A 173 -2.52 5.14 37.69
CA TRP A 173 -2.20 4.65 39.02
C TRP A 173 -2.98 3.37 39.38
N GLN A 174 -4.27 3.30 39.05
CA GLN A 174 -5.09 2.12 39.24
C GLN A 174 -4.57 0.92 38.46
N GLN A 175 -4.14 1.10 37.21
CA GLN A 175 -3.54 0.03 36.41
C GLN A 175 -2.28 -0.51 37.06
N TYR A 176 -1.34 0.36 37.48
CA TYR A 176 -0.14 -0.07 38.19
C TYR A 176 -0.48 -0.76 39.52
N ALA A 177 -1.42 -0.23 40.30
CA ALA A 177 -1.84 -0.83 41.58
C ALA A 177 -2.50 -2.22 41.40
N ALA A 178 -3.15 -2.46 40.26
CA ALA A 178 -3.76 -3.75 39.93
C ALA A 178 -2.73 -4.84 39.61
N VAL A 179 -1.56 -4.48 39.07
CA VAL A 179 -0.55 -5.46 38.63
C VAL A 179 0.70 -5.51 39.51
N ALA A 180 0.96 -4.48 40.30
CA ALA A 180 2.16 -4.36 41.11
C ALA A 180 2.34 -5.56 42.06
N GLY A 181 3.52 -6.19 42.00
CA GLY A 181 3.86 -7.40 42.76
C GLY A 181 3.08 -8.67 42.38
N ARG A 182 2.16 -8.60 41.40
CA ARG A 182 1.34 -9.74 40.94
C ARG A 182 1.74 -10.23 39.54
N MET A 183 2.29 -9.32 38.73
CA MET A 183 2.67 -9.58 37.35
C MET A 183 4.16 -9.33 37.14
N MET A 184 4.73 -10.11 36.21
CA MET A 184 6.10 -10.00 35.76
C MET A 184 6.26 -8.87 34.73
N ASP A 185 7.36 -8.16 34.81
CA ASP A 185 7.87 -7.20 33.85
C ASP A 185 8.69 -7.91 32.78
N GLY A 186 8.09 -8.13 31.62
CA GLY A 186 8.76 -8.82 30.53
C GLY A 186 9.83 -8.00 29.83
N ALA A 187 9.82 -6.67 29.90
CA ALA A 187 10.87 -5.87 29.27
C ALA A 187 12.14 -5.89 30.11
N ASP A 188 12.02 -5.78 31.43
CA ASP A 188 13.17 -5.96 32.34
C ASP A 188 13.81 -7.34 32.13
N PHE A 189 12.97 -8.36 31.99
CA PHE A 189 13.45 -9.71 31.71
C PHE A 189 14.11 -9.81 30.33
N LEU A 190 13.49 -9.27 29.27
CA LEU A 190 14.08 -9.27 27.92
C LEU A 190 15.48 -8.62 27.92
N LEU A 191 15.64 -7.50 28.64
CA LEU A 191 16.93 -6.81 28.77
C LEU A 191 17.95 -7.63 29.58
N ASP A 192 17.50 -8.48 30.51
CA ASP A 192 18.39 -9.33 31.34
C ASP A 192 18.76 -10.67 30.70
N ILE A 193 17.96 -11.18 29.73
CA ILE A 193 18.23 -12.46 29.04
C ILE A 193 19.63 -12.49 28.40
N SER A 194 20.10 -11.36 27.87
CA SER A 194 21.40 -11.28 27.20
C SER A 194 22.58 -11.06 28.15
N ASN A 195 22.33 -10.84 29.46
CA ASN A 195 23.38 -10.54 30.42
C ASN A 195 24.11 -11.80 30.90
N VAL A 196 25.37 -11.59 31.32
CA VAL A 196 26.19 -12.60 31.99
C VAL A 196 26.61 -12.05 33.37
N PRO A 197 26.43 -12.78 34.49
CA PRO A 197 25.79 -14.10 34.60
C PRO A 197 24.29 -14.08 34.28
N LYS A 198 23.73 -15.22 33.88
CA LYS A 198 22.32 -15.34 33.48
C LYS A 198 21.40 -15.24 34.69
N TYR A 199 20.11 -15.01 34.48
CA TYR A 199 19.15 -14.91 35.56
C TYR A 199 19.01 -16.20 36.37
N TYR A 200 19.11 -17.37 35.72
CA TYR A 200 19.04 -18.66 36.39
C TYR A 200 20.31 -19.02 37.17
N ASP A 201 21.39 -18.24 37.03
CA ASP A 201 22.59 -18.39 37.86
C ASP A 201 22.45 -17.71 39.24
N LYS A 202 21.34 -17.01 39.49
CA LYS A 202 21.07 -16.35 40.77
C LYS A 202 20.89 -17.42 41.87
N PRO A 203 21.44 -17.22 43.09
CA PRO A 203 21.43 -18.24 44.15
C PRO A 203 20.04 -18.73 44.59
N ASP A 204 19.01 -17.92 44.37
CA ASP A 204 17.63 -18.21 44.72
C ASP A 204 16.80 -18.75 43.55
N PHE A 205 17.43 -19.03 42.40
CA PHE A 205 16.78 -19.74 41.30
C PHE A 205 16.46 -21.18 41.71
N PRO A 206 15.25 -21.70 41.39
CA PRO A 206 14.85 -23.05 41.81
C PRO A 206 15.85 -24.13 41.37
N PRO A 207 16.34 -24.98 42.30
CA PRO A 207 17.34 -26.00 41.98
C PRO A 207 16.74 -27.16 41.16
N ALA A 208 17.62 -27.96 40.53
CA ALA A 208 17.28 -29.16 39.77
C ALA A 208 16.45 -28.94 38.49
N VAL A 209 16.51 -27.74 37.92
CA VAL A 209 15.97 -27.45 36.59
C VAL A 209 17.07 -27.50 35.53
N ASN A 210 16.72 -27.95 34.33
CA ASN A 210 17.63 -28.05 33.22
C ASN A 210 17.78 -26.67 32.55
N HIS A 211 18.97 -26.04 32.65
CA HIS A 211 19.20 -24.71 32.06
C HIS A 211 19.02 -24.71 30.53
N ALA A 212 19.26 -25.84 29.85
CA ALA A 212 19.05 -25.94 28.41
C ALA A 212 17.58 -25.74 28.00
N ASP A 213 16.61 -26.08 28.86
CA ASP A 213 15.20 -25.79 28.59
C ASP A 213 14.91 -24.28 28.66
N PHE A 214 15.65 -23.54 29.50
CA PHE A 214 15.56 -22.08 29.60
C PHE A 214 16.21 -21.40 28.40
N ASP A 215 17.39 -21.85 27.96
CA ASP A 215 18.03 -21.37 26.73
C ASP A 215 17.12 -21.55 25.50
N GLU A 216 16.43 -22.70 25.39
CA GLU A 216 15.47 -22.95 24.30
C GLU A 216 14.29 -21.96 24.36
N MET A 217 13.70 -21.76 25.54
CA MET A 217 12.59 -20.81 25.72
C MET A 217 13.02 -19.36 25.47
N GLU A 218 14.25 -18.99 25.84
CA GLU A 218 14.83 -17.66 25.58
C GLU A 218 14.93 -17.40 24.08
N GLY A 219 15.36 -18.40 23.30
CA GLY A 219 15.36 -18.34 21.84
C GLY A 219 13.94 -18.10 21.30
N ILE A 220 12.97 -18.94 21.69
CA ILE A 220 11.57 -18.80 21.26
C ILE A 220 10.97 -17.45 21.66
N PHE A 221 11.30 -16.93 22.84
CA PHE A 221 10.82 -15.64 23.32
C PHE A 221 11.45 -14.48 22.55
N SER A 222 12.75 -14.55 22.29
CA SER A 222 13.50 -13.52 21.57
C SER A 222 13.09 -13.47 20.10
N ASP A 223 12.89 -14.63 19.47
CA ASP A 223 12.42 -14.72 18.09
C ASP A 223 10.99 -14.18 17.97
N TRP A 224 10.09 -14.57 18.88
CA TRP A 224 8.75 -14.00 18.96
C TRP A 224 8.75 -12.47 19.11
N TYR A 225 9.65 -11.92 19.93
CA TYR A 225 9.79 -10.48 20.10
C TYR A 225 10.26 -9.80 18.81
N LYS A 226 11.29 -10.34 18.14
CA LYS A 226 11.84 -9.80 16.89
C LYS A 226 10.85 -9.90 15.73
N ASP A 227 10.06 -10.96 15.67
CA ASP A 227 9.04 -11.17 14.65
C ASP A 227 7.88 -10.18 14.78
N LEU A 228 7.50 -9.81 16.02
CA LEU A 228 6.35 -8.94 16.28
C LEU A 228 6.72 -7.46 16.33
N PHE A 229 7.91 -7.13 16.84
CA PHE A 229 8.36 -5.76 17.02
C PHE A 229 9.63 -5.53 16.21
N TYR A 230 9.48 -4.91 15.04
CA TYR A 230 10.63 -4.45 14.27
C TYR A 230 11.37 -3.39 15.08
N GLN A 231 12.66 -3.60 15.33
CA GLN A 231 13.51 -2.71 16.13
C GLN A 231 14.70 -2.24 15.29
N PRO A 232 15.08 -0.96 15.40
CA PRO A 232 16.26 -0.47 14.69
C PRO A 232 17.52 -1.16 15.21
N ALA A 233 18.37 -1.61 14.28
CA ALA A 233 19.69 -2.14 14.61
C ALA A 233 20.60 -1.05 15.20
N ASP A 234 20.48 0.18 14.70
CA ASP A 234 21.10 1.39 15.23
C ASP A 234 20.03 2.47 15.46
N PRO A 235 19.61 2.72 16.71
CA PRO A 235 18.58 3.71 17.03
C PRO A 235 18.95 5.16 16.69
N LEU A 236 20.22 5.45 16.37
CA LEU A 236 20.66 6.79 15.96
C LEU A 236 20.68 6.97 14.44
N ASN A 237 20.57 5.88 13.67
CA ASN A 237 20.51 5.90 12.21
C ASN A 237 19.05 5.78 11.77
N ASP A 238 18.28 6.82 12.09
CA ASP A 238 16.84 6.91 11.79
C ASP A 238 16.54 8.00 10.76
N ALA A 239 15.41 7.88 10.08
CA ALA A 239 15.03 8.83 9.02
C ALA A 239 14.26 10.04 9.56
N TYR A 240 14.00 10.13 10.86
CA TYR A 240 13.08 11.09 11.44
C TYR A 240 13.74 12.45 11.68
N ASP A 241 13.29 13.48 10.94
CA ASP A 241 13.66 14.87 11.21
C ASP A 241 12.70 15.48 12.24
N GLN A 242 13.17 15.55 13.49
CA GLN A 242 12.41 16.12 14.60
C GLN A 242 12.00 17.59 14.37
N SER A 243 12.78 18.38 13.60
CA SER A 243 12.48 19.79 13.39
C SER A 243 11.31 20.03 12.44
N ARG A 244 10.99 19.03 11.61
CA ARG A 244 9.94 19.07 10.60
C ARG A 244 8.79 18.10 10.84
N LEU A 245 8.95 17.16 11.77
CA LEU A 245 7.99 16.10 12.06
C LEU A 245 7.71 15.21 10.84
N GLU A 246 8.76 14.94 10.07
CA GLU A 246 8.70 14.11 8.85
C GLU A 246 9.90 13.18 8.79
N TYR A 247 9.86 12.25 7.85
CA TYR A 247 10.95 11.34 7.56
C TYR A 247 11.62 11.72 6.25
N GLN A 248 12.94 11.60 6.20
CA GLN A 248 13.78 11.88 5.04
C GLN A 248 14.69 10.70 4.78
N PHE A 249 14.80 10.27 3.53
CA PHE A 249 15.68 9.17 3.17
C PHE A 249 16.07 9.21 1.70
N SER A 250 17.06 8.39 1.34
CA SER A 250 17.47 8.19 -0.04
C SER A 250 17.68 6.72 -0.35
N LEU A 251 17.45 6.36 -1.61
CA LEU A 251 17.60 5.02 -2.17
C LEU A 251 18.54 5.05 -3.37
N SER A 252 19.18 3.93 -3.67
CA SER A 252 19.86 3.78 -4.96
C SER A 252 19.64 2.42 -5.61
N ALA A 253 19.52 2.46 -6.93
CA ALA A 253 19.42 1.29 -7.81
C ALA A 253 20.45 1.40 -8.93
N ASN A 254 21.12 0.30 -9.26
CA ASN A 254 22.14 0.29 -10.32
C ASN A 254 21.49 -0.10 -11.64
N THR A 255 21.11 0.89 -12.43
CA THR A 255 20.50 0.70 -13.75
C THR A 255 21.56 0.46 -14.82
N ALA A 256 21.12 0.17 -16.05
CA ALA A 256 22.03 0.00 -17.18
C ALA A 256 22.75 1.30 -17.59
N SER A 257 22.22 2.46 -17.21
CA SER A 257 22.79 3.79 -17.46
C SER A 257 23.71 4.28 -16.34
N GLY A 258 23.75 3.58 -15.20
CA GLY A 258 24.48 3.98 -14.02
C GLY A 258 23.64 3.86 -12.74
N GLU A 259 24.18 4.36 -11.64
CA GLU A 259 23.44 4.44 -10.39
C GLU A 259 22.40 5.56 -10.47
N THR A 260 21.14 5.21 -10.20
CA THR A 260 20.04 6.16 -10.05
C THR A 260 19.81 6.36 -8.56
N VAL A 261 19.85 7.61 -8.10
CA VAL A 261 19.56 7.99 -6.71
C VAL A 261 18.15 8.57 -6.65
N MET A 262 17.36 8.07 -5.72
CA MET A 262 15.99 8.53 -5.45
C MET A 262 15.93 9.09 -4.04
N GLU A 263 15.32 10.25 -3.86
CA GLU A 263 15.33 10.99 -2.59
C GLU A 263 13.89 11.32 -2.17
N ALA A 264 13.58 11.04 -0.90
CA ALA A 264 12.36 11.48 -0.24
C ALA A 264 12.73 12.62 0.71
N ASP A 265 12.56 13.86 0.26
CA ASP A 265 12.79 15.05 1.08
C ASP A 265 11.71 15.26 2.14
N GLN A 266 10.55 14.63 1.95
CA GLN A 266 9.39 14.77 2.84
C GLN A 266 8.50 13.54 2.77
N TYR A 267 8.48 12.75 3.84
CA TYR A 267 7.56 11.64 4.03
C TYR A 267 6.89 11.69 5.41
N TYR A 268 5.55 11.74 5.45
CA TYR A 268 4.78 11.85 6.71
C TYR A 268 3.40 11.17 6.67
N GLN A 269 3.07 10.48 5.57
CA GLN A 269 1.69 10.07 5.28
C GLN A 269 1.34 8.65 5.76
N GLY A 270 2.32 7.91 6.32
CA GLY A 270 2.14 6.54 6.78
C GLY A 270 1.99 5.49 5.68
N HIS A 271 1.81 5.89 4.42
CA HIS A 271 1.85 5.02 3.25
C HIS A 271 2.85 5.55 2.25
N LEU A 272 3.77 4.67 1.86
CA LEU A 272 4.87 4.99 0.98
C LEU A 272 4.62 4.40 -0.41
N ASP A 273 4.90 5.18 -1.45
CA ASP A 273 4.76 4.76 -2.84
C ASP A 273 5.72 5.55 -3.75
N TRP A 274 5.70 5.28 -5.05
CA TRP A 274 6.58 5.89 -6.05
C TRP A 274 6.55 7.42 -6.04
N TYR A 275 5.42 8.06 -5.66
CA TYR A 275 5.29 9.52 -5.62
C TYR A 275 5.94 10.17 -4.41
N ASN A 276 6.43 9.38 -3.44
CA ASN A 276 7.14 9.91 -2.27
C ASN A 276 8.63 10.14 -2.52
N VAL A 277 9.16 9.71 -3.67
CA VAL A 277 10.56 9.88 -4.03
C VAL A 277 10.71 10.58 -5.38
N ASP A 278 11.71 11.44 -5.47
CA ASP A 278 12.14 12.10 -6.69
C ASP A 278 13.49 11.53 -7.14
N VAL A 279 13.73 11.46 -8.44
CA VAL A 279 15.03 11.07 -8.99
C VAL A 279 15.97 12.27 -8.94
N ASN A 280 17.06 12.17 -8.18
CA ASN A 280 18.09 13.21 -8.14
C ASN A 280 19.11 12.97 -9.26
N GLN A 281 18.96 13.69 -10.38
CA GLN A 281 19.87 13.55 -11.53
C GLN A 281 21.23 14.26 -11.34
N GLN A 282 21.35 15.12 -10.33
CA GLN A 282 22.62 15.80 -10.02
C GLN A 282 23.55 14.93 -9.18
N ARG A 283 22.96 14.03 -8.38
CA ARG A 283 23.68 13.13 -7.50
C ARG A 283 23.96 11.80 -8.20
N GLY A 284 25.17 11.67 -8.76
CA GLY A 284 25.56 10.45 -9.49
C GLY A 284 25.78 9.19 -8.63
N THR A 285 25.85 9.32 -7.30
CA THR A 285 25.97 8.17 -6.39
C THR A 285 25.42 8.50 -5.01
N LEU A 286 24.79 7.50 -4.38
CA LEU A 286 24.39 7.62 -2.97
C LEU A 286 25.60 7.50 -2.04
N GLY A 287 26.61 6.74 -2.46
CA GLY A 287 27.85 6.40 -1.75
C GLY A 287 28.08 4.89 -1.72
N GLU A 288 29.13 4.44 -1.02
CA GLU A 288 29.50 3.03 -0.91
C GLU A 288 29.02 2.41 0.41
N LEU A 289 28.49 1.18 0.33
CA LEU A 289 28.22 0.36 1.49
C LEU A 289 29.53 -0.06 2.19
N PRO A 290 29.55 -0.23 3.52
CA PRO A 290 30.76 -0.61 4.27
C PRO A 290 31.46 -1.86 3.72
N ASP A 291 30.69 -2.89 3.38
CA ASP A 291 31.21 -4.18 2.91
C ASP A 291 31.41 -4.25 1.39
N LYS A 292 31.09 -3.17 0.67
CA LYS A 292 31.17 -3.05 -0.80
C LYS A 292 30.68 -4.31 -1.53
N PRO A 293 29.45 -4.78 -1.27
CA PRO A 293 28.92 -5.95 -1.97
C PRO A 293 28.89 -5.69 -3.48
N VAL A 294 29.04 -6.75 -4.25
CA VAL A 294 28.93 -6.67 -5.71
C VAL A 294 27.51 -6.24 -6.05
N LYS A 295 27.40 -5.06 -6.67
CA LYS A 295 26.13 -4.51 -7.16
C LYS A 295 25.59 -5.44 -8.28
N PRO A 296 24.39 -6.04 -8.12
CA PRO A 296 23.84 -6.91 -9.16
C PRO A 296 23.63 -6.13 -10.46
N ALA A 297 23.93 -6.78 -11.58
CA ALA A 297 23.68 -6.18 -12.88
C ALA A 297 22.16 -6.20 -13.19
N PRO A 298 21.63 -5.18 -13.90
CA PRO A 298 20.24 -5.17 -14.30
C PRO A 298 19.85 -6.41 -15.10
N THR A 299 18.70 -6.99 -14.76
CA THR A 299 18.15 -8.13 -15.49
C THR A 299 17.34 -7.64 -16.68
N LYS A 300 17.70 -8.08 -17.89
CA LYS A 300 16.96 -7.77 -19.12
C LYS A 300 15.88 -8.82 -19.36
N THR A 301 14.65 -8.37 -19.59
CA THR A 301 13.51 -9.25 -19.85
C THR A 301 12.80 -8.83 -21.13
N LEU A 302 12.39 -9.81 -21.92
CA LEU A 302 11.54 -9.63 -23.10
C LEU A 302 10.29 -10.48 -22.94
N GLN A 303 9.14 -9.86 -22.90
CA GLN A 303 7.86 -10.54 -22.79
C GLN A 303 6.96 -10.21 -23.98
N THR A 304 6.15 -11.18 -24.38
CA THR A 304 5.16 -11.03 -25.45
C THR A 304 3.77 -11.15 -24.85
N PHE A 305 2.87 -10.23 -25.22
CA PHE A 305 1.51 -10.16 -24.73
C PHE A 305 0.52 -10.05 -25.89
N ILE A 306 -0.73 -10.35 -25.57
CA ILE A 306 -1.89 -10.00 -26.38
C ILE A 306 -2.55 -8.81 -25.69
N PRO A 307 -2.48 -7.60 -26.28
CA PRO A 307 -3.14 -6.43 -25.73
C PRO A 307 -4.64 -6.68 -25.57
N SER A 308 -5.21 -6.22 -24.46
CA SER A 308 -6.65 -6.34 -24.19
C SER A 308 -7.29 -4.97 -24.22
N PRO A 309 -8.44 -4.77 -24.89
CA PRO A 309 -9.12 -3.49 -24.86
C PRO A 309 -9.50 -3.12 -23.42
N VAL A 310 -9.46 -1.83 -23.10
CA VAL A 310 -9.95 -1.30 -21.83
C VAL A 310 -11.45 -1.59 -21.75
N MET A 311 -11.88 -2.16 -20.62
CA MET A 311 -13.28 -2.43 -20.32
C MET A 311 -13.57 -2.01 -18.87
N PHE A 312 -14.70 -1.36 -18.64
CA PHE A 312 -15.16 -0.96 -17.31
C PHE A 312 -16.69 -1.06 -17.18
N ASP A 313 -17.20 -1.05 -15.96
CA ASP A 313 -18.65 -1.16 -15.72
C ASP A 313 -19.39 0.09 -16.23
N GLY A 314 -20.51 -0.13 -16.90
CA GLY A 314 -21.27 0.92 -17.58
C GLY A 314 -20.64 1.46 -18.87
N MET A 315 -19.54 0.87 -19.35
CA MET A 315 -18.96 1.22 -20.65
C MET A 315 -20.00 0.95 -21.76
N PRO A 316 -20.22 1.91 -22.68
CA PRO A 316 -21.10 1.69 -23.82
C PRO A 316 -20.66 0.51 -24.66
N ASN A 317 -21.63 -0.28 -25.15
CA ASN A 317 -21.30 -1.42 -26.01
C ASN A 317 -20.87 -0.91 -27.40
N THR A 318 -19.78 -1.46 -27.95
CA THR A 318 -19.28 -1.14 -29.30
C THR A 318 -20.14 -1.81 -30.39
N ARG A 319 -21.46 -1.63 -30.30
CA ARG A 319 -22.46 -2.19 -31.21
C ARG A 319 -23.47 -1.11 -31.61
N TRP A 320 -24.13 -1.31 -32.74
CA TRP A 320 -25.11 -0.35 -33.28
C TRP A 320 -26.26 -0.01 -32.34
N TRP A 321 -26.70 -0.98 -31.54
CA TRP A 321 -27.63 -0.75 -30.45
C TRP A 321 -27.47 -1.87 -29.42
N ALA A 322 -27.57 -1.50 -28.15
CA ALA A 322 -27.65 -2.43 -27.04
C ALA A 322 -28.58 -1.82 -25.99
N PHE A 323 -29.38 -2.66 -25.33
CA PHE A 323 -29.96 -2.27 -24.06
C PHE A 323 -28.91 -2.54 -22.99
N GLU A 324 -28.27 -1.47 -22.53
CA GLU A 324 -27.24 -1.54 -21.51
C GLU A 324 -27.87 -1.91 -20.16
N ASP A 325 -27.49 -3.06 -19.63
CA ASP A 325 -27.85 -3.51 -18.28
C ASP A 325 -26.67 -3.26 -17.33
N GLY A 326 -26.20 -2.01 -17.31
CA GLY A 326 -25.11 -1.54 -16.45
C GLY A 326 -25.65 -0.98 -15.14
N LYS A 327 -24.95 -1.23 -14.03
CA LYS A 327 -25.26 -0.58 -12.74
C LYS A 327 -24.79 0.87 -12.72
N THR A 328 -23.73 1.16 -13.48
CA THR A 328 -23.12 2.48 -13.59
C THR A 328 -23.77 3.26 -14.73
N ASN A 329 -24.27 4.47 -14.44
CA ASN A 329 -24.94 5.32 -15.43
C ASN A 329 -24.20 6.67 -15.58
N PHE A 330 -23.41 6.78 -16.66
CA PHE A 330 -22.63 7.98 -16.96
C PHE A 330 -23.50 9.23 -17.22
N SER A 331 -24.76 9.07 -17.67
CA SER A 331 -25.66 10.21 -17.89
C SER A 331 -26.11 10.93 -16.61
N TYR A 332 -25.93 10.29 -15.44
CA TYR A 332 -26.26 10.90 -14.15
C TYR A 332 -25.11 11.74 -13.56
N ILE A 333 -23.92 11.68 -14.16
CA ILE A 333 -22.82 12.54 -13.75
C ILE A 333 -23.16 13.96 -14.21
N LYS A 334 -23.37 14.86 -13.25
CA LYS A 334 -23.65 16.28 -13.48
C LYS A 334 -22.39 17.09 -13.15
N PRO A 335 -21.56 17.43 -14.15
CA PRO A 335 -20.42 18.31 -13.94
C PRO A 335 -20.89 19.76 -13.77
N ASP A 336 -20.34 20.47 -12.79
CA ASP A 336 -20.44 21.92 -12.70
C ASP A 336 -19.43 22.59 -13.66
N SER A 337 -19.53 23.92 -13.84
CA SER A 337 -18.68 24.67 -14.79
C SER A 337 -17.17 24.59 -14.51
N THR A 338 -16.78 24.17 -13.31
CA THR A 338 -15.38 24.01 -12.88
C THR A 338 -14.93 22.55 -12.82
N ASP A 339 -15.81 21.59 -13.10
CA ASP A 339 -15.53 20.16 -12.95
C ASP A 339 -14.87 19.54 -14.18
N LEU A 340 -13.71 20.06 -14.58
CA LEU A 340 -12.98 19.59 -15.77
C LEU A 340 -12.67 18.09 -15.72
N ALA A 341 -12.30 17.56 -14.55
CA ALA A 341 -11.99 16.14 -14.37
C ALA A 341 -13.20 15.22 -14.65
N LYS A 342 -14.42 15.65 -14.26
CA LYS A 342 -15.64 14.89 -14.56
C LYS A 342 -15.94 14.90 -16.05
N LEU A 343 -15.73 16.05 -16.71
CA LEU A 343 -15.91 16.16 -18.15
C LEU A 343 -14.95 15.25 -18.92
N LEU A 344 -13.66 15.27 -18.58
CA LEU A 344 -12.65 14.39 -19.18
C LEU A 344 -12.98 12.90 -18.99
N LEU A 345 -13.43 12.51 -17.79
CA LEU A 345 -13.83 11.12 -17.52
C LEU A 345 -15.04 10.69 -18.37
N ILE A 346 -16.06 11.55 -18.48
CA ILE A 346 -17.26 11.27 -19.30
C ILE A 346 -16.87 11.18 -20.78
N GLU A 347 -16.07 12.12 -21.27
CA GLU A 347 -15.61 12.15 -22.66
C GLU A 347 -14.79 10.90 -22.99
N PHE A 348 -13.83 10.55 -22.13
CA PHE A 348 -13.09 9.29 -22.26
C PHE A 348 -14.04 8.09 -22.31
N GLY A 349 -14.93 7.97 -21.32
CA GLY A 349 -15.79 6.80 -21.17
C GLY A 349 -16.83 6.62 -22.27
N LEU A 350 -17.30 7.73 -22.88
CA LEU A 350 -18.34 7.70 -23.92
C LEU A 350 -17.79 7.74 -25.36
N VAL A 351 -16.62 8.34 -25.58
CA VAL A 351 -16.11 8.64 -26.93
C VAL A 351 -14.80 7.93 -27.25
N TYR A 352 -13.86 7.82 -26.30
CA TYR A 352 -12.49 7.39 -26.60
C TYR A 352 -12.13 6.01 -26.05
N ALA A 353 -12.88 5.47 -25.10
CA ALA A 353 -12.52 4.24 -24.39
C ALA A 353 -12.32 3.01 -25.30
N ASN A 354 -12.96 2.98 -26.48
CA ASN A 354 -12.84 1.91 -27.47
C ASN A 354 -11.44 1.78 -28.10
N ASP A 355 -10.63 2.84 -28.07
CA ASP A 355 -9.31 2.86 -28.73
C ASP A 355 -8.16 2.63 -27.74
N TRP A 356 -8.48 2.29 -26.49
CA TRP A 356 -7.49 2.09 -25.43
C TRP A 356 -7.27 0.60 -25.17
N TYR A 357 -6.00 0.24 -25.01
CA TYR A 357 -5.58 -1.14 -24.74
C TYR A 357 -4.68 -1.19 -23.52
N LEU A 358 -4.80 -2.28 -22.77
CA LEU A 358 -4.00 -2.60 -21.59
C LEU A 358 -3.03 -3.74 -21.91
N ILE A 359 -1.80 -3.58 -21.45
CA ILE A 359 -0.76 -4.61 -21.44
C ILE A 359 -0.40 -4.87 -19.97
N PRO A 360 -0.91 -5.94 -19.36
CA PRO A 360 -0.63 -6.22 -17.95
C PRO A 360 0.82 -6.70 -17.80
N TYR A 361 1.64 -5.90 -17.15
CA TYR A 361 3.04 -6.24 -16.84
C TYR A 361 3.24 -6.30 -15.33
N LYS A 362 3.82 -7.41 -14.84
CA LYS A 362 4.14 -7.57 -13.42
C LYS A 362 5.55 -7.08 -13.17
N ILE A 363 5.69 -6.13 -12.26
CA ILE A 363 6.98 -5.56 -11.85
C ILE A 363 7.42 -6.24 -10.54
N PRO A 364 8.69 -6.64 -10.41
CA PRO A 364 9.22 -7.14 -9.14
C PRO A 364 9.26 -6.05 -8.08
N VAL A 365 8.97 -6.41 -6.83
CA VAL A 365 9.01 -5.50 -5.68
C VAL A 365 10.47 -5.21 -5.28
N GLY A 366 10.74 -3.98 -4.82
CA GLY A 366 12.07 -3.53 -4.44
C GLY A 366 12.97 -3.25 -5.65
N THR A 367 12.38 -2.87 -6.79
CA THR A 367 13.11 -2.65 -8.04
C THR A 367 12.73 -1.35 -8.72
N LEU A 368 13.68 -0.84 -9.49
CA LEU A 368 13.49 0.21 -10.48
C LEU A 368 13.51 -0.44 -11.88
N THR A 369 12.39 -0.37 -12.59
CA THR A 369 12.22 -1.02 -13.90
C THR A 369 12.15 0.00 -15.02
N THR A 370 13.14 -0.03 -15.91
CA THR A 370 13.13 0.77 -17.14
C THR A 370 12.44 0.03 -18.27
N ILE A 371 11.47 0.67 -18.92
CA ILE A 371 10.94 0.22 -20.21
C ILE A 371 11.95 0.60 -21.31
N LYS A 372 12.61 -0.38 -21.92
CA LYS A 372 13.56 -0.16 -23.02
C LYS A 372 12.86 -0.02 -24.36
N GLY A 373 11.64 -0.54 -24.47
CA GLY A 373 10.78 -0.28 -25.61
C GLY A 373 9.61 -1.24 -25.72
N LEU A 374 8.62 -0.80 -26.48
CA LEU A 374 7.39 -1.53 -26.75
C LEU A 374 7.20 -1.62 -28.27
N SER A 375 7.23 -2.83 -28.80
CA SER A 375 6.86 -3.11 -30.19
C SER A 375 5.42 -3.62 -30.21
N LEU A 376 4.62 -3.11 -31.15
CA LEU A 376 3.22 -3.47 -31.33
C LEU A 376 3.00 -3.95 -32.76
N THR A 377 2.39 -5.11 -32.94
CA THR A 377 1.93 -5.60 -34.23
C THR A 377 0.40 -5.47 -34.30
N ASN A 378 -0.12 -4.85 -35.36
CA ASN A 378 -1.56 -4.70 -35.56
C ASN A 378 -2.16 -5.87 -36.40
N SER A 379 -3.49 -5.87 -36.55
CA SER A 379 -4.24 -6.87 -37.31
C SER A 379 -3.92 -6.93 -38.80
N PHE A 380 -3.30 -5.87 -39.36
CA PHE A 380 -2.82 -5.82 -40.74
C PHE A 380 -1.37 -6.30 -40.89
N GLY A 381 -0.70 -6.66 -39.79
CA GLY A 381 0.67 -7.16 -39.77
C GLY A 381 1.75 -6.06 -39.73
N GLU A 382 1.34 -4.81 -39.55
CA GLU A 382 2.24 -3.67 -39.43
C GLU A 382 2.86 -3.63 -38.02
N ASN A 383 4.10 -3.16 -37.93
CA ASN A 383 4.85 -3.09 -36.69
C ASN A 383 5.15 -1.64 -36.32
N PHE A 384 4.72 -1.26 -35.13
CA PHE A 384 4.95 0.06 -34.54
C PHE A 384 5.93 -0.05 -33.39
N TRP A 385 6.75 0.98 -33.24
CA TRP A 385 7.57 1.21 -32.06
C TRP A 385 6.91 2.29 -31.22
N ILE A 386 6.48 1.94 -30.02
CA ILE A 386 5.75 2.83 -29.13
C ILE A 386 6.74 3.42 -28.13
N GLU A 387 6.79 4.75 -28.09
CA GLU A 387 7.57 5.51 -27.12
C GLU A 387 6.70 5.90 -25.92
N PRO A 388 7.30 6.08 -24.72
CA PRO A 388 6.55 6.51 -23.55
C PRO A 388 5.90 7.89 -23.76
N ALA A 389 4.66 8.02 -23.28
CA ALA A 389 4.00 9.31 -23.21
C ALA A 389 4.75 10.25 -22.26
N GLY A 390 4.76 11.55 -22.57
CA GLY A 390 5.45 12.53 -21.76
C GLY A 390 6.98 12.44 -21.80
N LYS A 391 7.56 11.75 -22.79
CA LYS A 391 8.98 11.83 -23.11
C LYS A 391 9.32 13.28 -23.53
N GLY A 392 10.28 13.91 -22.85
CA GLY A 392 10.64 15.30 -23.10
C GLY A 392 11.30 15.94 -21.89
N ASP A 393 11.34 17.27 -21.86
CA ASP A 393 11.79 18.02 -20.69
C ASP A 393 10.83 17.77 -19.52
N ASP A 394 11.39 17.38 -18.37
CA ASP A 394 10.59 17.10 -17.17
C ASP A 394 9.74 18.32 -16.74
N LYS A 395 10.24 19.53 -17.02
CA LYS A 395 9.61 20.81 -16.63
C LYS A 395 8.64 21.39 -17.66
N ASP A 396 8.38 20.70 -18.78
CA ASP A 396 7.39 21.16 -19.75
C ASP A 396 5.97 21.01 -19.19
N TRP A 397 5.28 22.14 -18.94
CA TRP A 397 3.92 22.15 -18.39
C TRP A 397 2.86 21.56 -19.34
N THR A 398 3.18 21.43 -20.63
CA THR A 398 2.29 20.80 -21.64
C THR A 398 2.50 19.28 -21.75
N ARG A 399 3.51 18.74 -21.05
CA ARG A 399 3.80 17.31 -21.01
C ARG A 399 2.65 16.55 -20.36
N TRP A 400 2.15 15.55 -21.07
CA TRP A 400 1.21 14.57 -20.50
C TRP A 400 1.98 13.40 -19.90
N ASN A 401 2.04 13.32 -18.57
CA ASN A 401 2.55 12.15 -17.87
C ASN A 401 1.75 11.89 -16.60
N MET A 402 1.54 10.61 -16.30
CA MET A 402 0.91 10.14 -15.08
C MET A 402 1.73 8.96 -14.56
N PHE A 403 1.91 8.85 -13.25
CA PHE A 403 2.60 7.74 -12.59
C PHE A 403 4.11 7.65 -12.91
N SER A 404 4.83 8.77 -12.82
CA SER A 404 6.30 8.81 -12.86
C SER A 404 6.85 9.58 -11.68
N MET A 405 8.08 9.26 -11.28
CA MET A 405 8.85 10.10 -10.36
C MET A 405 9.22 11.42 -11.05
N LYS A 406 9.28 12.51 -10.28
CA LYS A 406 9.81 13.78 -10.77
C LYS A 406 11.34 13.68 -10.88
N ALA A 407 11.92 14.29 -11.89
CA ALA A 407 13.38 14.38 -12.03
C ALA A 407 13.86 15.71 -11.47
N ASP A 408 14.49 15.70 -10.29
CA ASP A 408 14.99 16.93 -9.69
C ASP A 408 16.33 17.33 -10.31
N ALA A 409 16.33 18.49 -10.98
CA ALA A 409 17.50 19.05 -11.64
C ALA A 409 17.40 20.57 -11.77
N ALA A 410 18.53 21.27 -11.61
CA ALA A 410 18.62 22.72 -11.83
C ALA A 410 18.41 23.12 -13.30
N THR A 411 18.80 22.27 -14.25
CA THR A 411 18.65 22.48 -15.70
C THR A 411 17.54 21.59 -16.27
N PRO A 412 16.97 21.93 -17.45
CA PRO A 412 16.11 21.01 -18.20
C PRO A 412 16.78 19.65 -18.37
N VAL A 413 16.08 18.60 -17.98
CA VAL A 413 16.52 17.20 -18.11
C VAL A 413 15.38 16.37 -18.69
N PRO A 414 15.70 15.25 -19.36
CA PRO A 414 14.68 14.30 -19.76
C PRO A 414 13.89 13.80 -18.55
N ALA A 415 12.58 13.75 -18.72
CA ALA A 415 11.64 13.06 -17.85
C ALA A 415 12.13 11.65 -17.47
N ASP A 416 12.01 11.31 -16.19
CA ASP A 416 12.11 9.92 -15.77
C ASP A 416 10.87 9.14 -16.22
N THR A 417 11.10 7.94 -16.75
CA THR A 417 10.04 7.02 -17.22
C THR A 417 10.21 5.63 -16.63
N ASP A 418 11.03 5.52 -15.59
CA ASP A 418 11.24 4.28 -14.89
C ASP A 418 10.09 4.03 -13.92
N LEU A 419 9.77 2.75 -13.71
CA LEU A 419 8.70 2.32 -12.82
C LEU A 419 9.32 1.81 -11.53
N LEU A 420 9.06 2.54 -10.44
CA LEU A 420 9.47 2.15 -9.10
C LEU A 420 8.36 1.35 -8.42
N LEU A 421 8.71 0.21 -7.83
CA LEU A 421 7.81 -0.54 -6.97
C LEU A 421 8.51 -0.85 -5.64
N LEU A 422 8.09 -0.19 -4.58
CA LEU A 422 8.66 -0.34 -3.24
C LEU A 422 8.02 -1.54 -2.50
N PRO A 423 8.72 -2.19 -1.55
CA PRO A 423 8.15 -3.25 -0.72
C PRO A 423 7.22 -2.69 0.34
N THR A 424 6.07 -2.19 -0.10
CA THR A 424 5.10 -1.51 0.77
C THR A 424 3.88 -2.39 1.03
N VAL A 425 3.17 -2.11 2.11
CA VAL A 425 1.98 -2.88 2.49
C VAL A 425 0.71 -2.22 1.95
N PRO A 426 -0.19 -2.98 1.30
CA PRO A 426 -1.40 -2.41 0.69
C PRO A 426 -2.40 -1.88 1.72
N LYS A 427 -2.30 -2.35 2.97
CA LYS A 427 -3.17 -1.90 4.06
C LYS A 427 -2.47 -2.05 5.40
N ILE A 428 -2.38 -0.94 6.11
CA ILE A 428 -1.91 -0.88 7.49
C ILE A 428 -3.13 -0.99 8.42
N GLN A 429 -3.00 -1.79 9.48
CA GLN A 429 -3.99 -1.82 10.55
C GLN A 429 -3.56 -0.84 11.63
N GLU A 430 -4.26 0.28 11.70
CA GLU A 430 -4.01 1.31 12.70
C GLU A 430 -5.03 1.22 13.83
N GLY A 431 -4.55 1.43 15.06
CA GLY A 431 -5.41 1.60 16.24
C GLY A 431 -6.10 2.97 16.25
N LYS A 432 -6.93 3.21 17.26
CA LYS A 432 -7.42 4.58 17.49
C LYS A 432 -6.25 5.46 17.97
N PRO A 433 -6.14 6.71 17.51
CA PRO A 433 -5.18 7.66 18.08
C PRO A 433 -5.34 7.73 19.60
N VAL A 434 -4.24 7.63 20.32
CA VAL A 434 -4.21 7.75 21.79
C VAL A 434 -4.08 9.22 22.19
N GLU A 435 -3.41 10.01 21.36
CA GLU A 435 -3.19 11.44 21.53
C GLU A 435 -3.40 12.13 20.18
N GLU A 436 -4.02 13.31 20.20
CA GLU A 436 -4.19 14.16 19.02
C GLU A 436 -3.59 15.53 19.34
N VAL A 437 -2.59 15.93 18.56
CA VAL A 437 -1.93 17.24 18.67
C VAL A 437 -2.31 18.07 17.45
N VAL A 438 -3.02 19.17 17.68
CA VAL A 438 -3.47 20.05 16.61
C VAL A 438 -2.65 21.34 16.64
N PHE A 439 -1.86 21.57 15.58
CA PHE A 439 -1.17 22.83 15.35
C PHE A 439 -2.10 23.79 14.60
N ILE A 440 -2.73 24.71 15.33
CA ILE A 440 -3.62 25.72 14.75
C ILE A 440 -2.84 27.03 14.65
N ARG A 441 -2.92 27.69 13.50
CA ARG A 441 -2.43 29.07 13.36
C ARG A 441 -3.31 29.99 14.18
N ASP A 442 -2.71 30.75 15.07
CA ASP A 442 -3.40 31.82 15.77
C ASP A 442 -3.56 33.02 14.83
N GLU A 443 -4.73 33.12 14.20
CA GLU A 443 -5.10 34.26 13.33
C GLU A 443 -5.06 35.61 14.07
N MET A 444 -5.25 35.64 15.40
CA MET A 444 -5.18 36.87 16.19
C MET A 444 -3.73 37.32 16.45
N ALA A 445 -2.77 36.39 16.43
CA ALA A 445 -1.34 36.69 16.50
C ALA A 445 -0.74 37.18 15.17
N ASN A 446 -1.51 37.13 14.08
CA ASN A 446 -1.13 37.56 12.73
C ASN A 446 -1.37 39.06 12.46
N MET A 447 -1.57 39.88 13.51
CA MET A 447 -1.63 41.34 13.36
C MET A 447 -0.21 41.93 13.45
N VAL A 448 0.40 42.21 12.28
CA VAL A 448 1.58 43.07 12.14
C VAL A 448 1.17 44.39 11.53
#